data_AF-A0AAJ5N6R8-F1
#
_entry.id   AF-A0AAJ5N6R8-F1
#
_cell.length_a   1.000
_cell.length_b   1.000
_cell.length_c   1.000
_cell.angle_alpha   90.00
_cell.angle_beta   90.00
_cell.angle_gamma   90.00
#
_symmetry.space_group_name_H-M   'P 1'
#
loop_
_entity.id
_entity.type
_entity.pdbx_description
1 polymer ?
#
loop_
_entity_poly.entity_id
_entity_poly.type
_entity_poly.pdbx_seq_one_letter_code
_entity_poly.pdbx_strand_id
1 'polypeptide(L)'
;MKKTQDNQTIFYPELNAFCRKYLDSSKSVSSMDQNLFPQRISDIQKSIFEQLLLFDAISFRVHGENIPLAVLINFFGKKGFDALIEQEALRFVLWTQDVMHLVDDAKGINPLCWGKFNEGPHTDPIQSIELGLNWVRPVPGRREKSALVKKLLPLYSVSRDGLAETAVKATESAFLSGKLTALGLDPKIIELTNFPRDKRALMNKCADEVLSYTLICEEQLTSYSNFDFFHFFNDSAKKIASLNSVAEGYAEIAKIQHVPDLKVVFDSLDKPLERIAQFRNKRSSKKFRGWLADALDRTSGEELTREYIDALVAPKGFFQKDIGKITKAIATTAIGTGIGSLLDTKLAGAKVAAGMLATTVLQPVADFSLDLIDTYLLEGITKGWTPRMFFDDLERWKVESAKANTSKQGNQGC
;
A
#
# COMPACT_ATOMS: atom_id res chain seq x y z
N MET A 1 0.76 -11.88 23.60
CA MET A 1 0.93 -10.71 22.71
C MET A 1 0.17 -11.01 21.43
N LYS A 2 -0.94 -10.30 21.15
CA LYS A 2 -1.61 -10.39 19.85
C LYS A 2 -0.61 -9.91 18.80
N LYS A 3 -0.28 -10.74 17.80
CA LYS A 3 0.26 -10.22 16.53
C LYS A 3 -0.83 -9.31 15.98
N THR A 4 -0.64 -8.00 16.12
CA THR A 4 -1.40 -7.04 15.32
C THR A 4 -1.11 -7.41 13.87
N GLN A 5 -2.14 -7.72 13.09
CA GLN A 5 -1.98 -7.84 11.66
C GLN A 5 -1.43 -6.49 11.17
N ASP A 6 -0.23 -6.48 10.59
CA ASP A 6 0.38 -5.24 10.11
C ASP A 6 -0.49 -4.71 8.96
N ASN A 7 -1.23 -3.63 9.22
CA ASN A 7 -2.09 -2.98 8.23
C ASN A 7 -1.19 -2.45 7.10
N GLN A 8 -1.34 -3.00 5.90
CA GLN A 8 -0.54 -2.56 4.77
C GLN A 8 -0.99 -1.17 4.30
N THR A 9 -0.17 -0.16 4.57
CA THR A 9 -0.44 1.24 4.20
C THR A 9 0.49 1.67 3.09
N ILE A 10 -0.07 2.10 1.95
CA ILE A 10 0.70 2.58 0.79
C ILE A 10 0.86 4.09 0.82
N PHE A 11 2.08 4.60 0.61
CA PHE A 11 2.37 6.03 0.52
C PHE A 11 2.13 6.56 -0.92
N TYR A 12 1.40 7.68 -1.03
CA TYR A 12 1.02 8.28 -2.31
C TYR A 12 1.28 9.81 -2.33
N PRO A 13 2.49 10.26 -2.71
CA PRO A 13 2.84 11.68 -2.72
C PRO A 13 2.27 12.49 -3.89
N GLU A 14 1.88 11.82 -4.98
CA GLU A 14 1.58 12.45 -6.28
C GLU A 14 0.32 13.31 -6.22
N LEU A 15 -0.65 12.96 -5.38
CA LEU A 15 -1.87 13.76 -5.24
C LEU A 15 -1.57 15.19 -4.76
N ASN A 16 -0.65 15.35 -3.80
CA ASN A 16 -0.27 16.68 -3.31
C ASN A 16 0.51 17.46 -4.38
N ALA A 17 1.42 16.82 -5.09
CA ALA A 17 2.13 17.44 -6.20
C ALA A 17 1.15 17.91 -7.30
N PHE A 18 0.16 17.07 -7.64
CA PHE A 18 -0.91 17.41 -8.56
C PHE A 18 -1.72 18.62 -8.06
N CYS A 19 -2.19 18.60 -6.82
CA CYS A 19 -2.95 19.70 -6.23
C CYS A 19 -2.17 21.02 -6.25
N ARG A 20 -0.90 20.99 -5.82
CA ARG A 20 -0.02 22.17 -5.77
C ARG A 20 0.34 22.70 -7.15
N LYS A 21 0.30 21.87 -8.19
CA LYS A 21 0.54 22.30 -9.57
C LYS A 21 -0.71 22.92 -10.20
N TYR A 22 -1.87 22.27 -10.04
CA TYR A 22 -3.06 22.60 -10.83
C TYR A 22 -4.13 23.39 -10.10
N LEU A 23 -4.17 23.33 -8.77
CA LEU A 23 -5.22 23.97 -7.97
C LEU A 23 -4.73 25.22 -7.25
N ASP A 24 -3.44 25.30 -6.94
CA ASP A 24 -2.84 26.48 -6.32
C ASP A 24 -2.88 27.69 -7.28
N SER A 25 -3.85 28.57 -7.08
CA SER A 25 -4.07 29.76 -7.93
C SER A 25 -2.92 30.77 -7.88
N SER A 26 -2.00 30.65 -6.92
CA SER A 26 -0.81 31.51 -6.88
C SER A 26 0.22 31.15 -7.97
N LYS A 27 0.10 29.97 -8.57
CA LYS A 27 1.02 29.47 -9.61
C LYS A 27 0.35 29.50 -10.97
N SER A 28 1.06 30.04 -11.97
CA SER A 28 0.62 29.93 -13.35
C SER A 28 0.83 28.51 -13.86
N VAL A 29 -0.20 27.95 -14.48
CA VAL A 29 -0.15 26.64 -15.13
C VAL A 29 0.07 26.86 -16.62
N SER A 30 1.09 26.22 -17.19
CA SER A 30 1.39 26.32 -18.61
C SER A 30 0.23 25.82 -19.48
N SER A 31 0.06 26.34 -20.69
CA SER A 31 -0.99 25.87 -21.62
C SER A 31 -0.87 24.38 -21.95
N MET A 32 0.37 23.87 -22.04
CA MET A 32 0.62 22.44 -22.23
C MET A 32 0.09 21.63 -21.04
N ASP A 33 0.34 22.06 -19.82
CA ASP A 33 -0.14 21.39 -18.61
C ASP A 33 -1.67 21.44 -18.49
N GLN A 34 -2.29 22.56 -18.88
CA GLN A 34 -3.76 22.68 -18.91
C GLN A 34 -4.38 21.65 -19.86
N ASN A 35 -3.79 21.45 -21.05
CA ASN A 35 -4.26 20.46 -22.02
C ASN A 35 -4.12 19.02 -21.50
N LEU A 36 -3.09 18.75 -20.70
CA LEU A 36 -2.86 17.43 -20.10
C LEU A 36 -3.71 17.18 -18.84
N PHE A 37 -4.34 18.21 -18.26
CA PHE A 37 -5.09 18.09 -17.01
C PHE A 37 -6.13 16.94 -16.99
N PRO A 38 -6.98 16.75 -18.03
CA PRO A 38 -7.96 15.66 -18.04
C PRO A 38 -7.33 14.27 -17.94
N GLN A 39 -6.20 14.06 -18.63
CA GLN A 39 -5.46 12.81 -18.56
C GLN A 39 -4.85 12.63 -17.17
N ARG A 40 -4.19 13.68 -16.65
CA ARG A 40 -3.51 13.64 -15.34
C ARG A 40 -4.47 13.36 -14.20
N ILE A 41 -5.65 13.99 -14.19
CA ILE A 41 -6.65 13.73 -13.14
C ILE A 41 -7.20 12.30 -13.23
N SER A 42 -7.41 11.79 -14.45
CA SER A 42 -7.80 10.39 -14.68
C SER A 42 -6.74 9.42 -14.13
N ASP A 43 -5.46 9.67 -14.39
CA ASP A 43 -4.37 8.82 -13.90
C ASP A 43 -4.28 8.79 -12.36
N ILE A 44 -4.47 9.95 -11.72
CA ILE A 44 -4.57 10.06 -10.25
C ILE A 44 -5.74 9.23 -9.74
N GLN A 45 -6.93 9.38 -10.34
CA GLN A 45 -8.14 8.66 -9.93
C GLN A 45 -7.98 7.14 -10.05
N LYS A 46 -7.41 6.66 -11.17
CA LYS A 46 -7.11 5.25 -11.41
C LYS A 46 -6.13 4.67 -10.41
N SER A 47 -5.08 5.43 -10.09
CA SER A 47 -4.06 5.00 -9.12
C SER A 47 -4.63 4.89 -7.71
N ILE A 48 -5.43 5.87 -7.28
CA ILE A 48 -6.12 5.84 -5.98
C ILE A 48 -7.10 4.67 -5.91
N PHE A 49 -7.85 4.42 -6.98
CA PHE A 49 -8.79 3.30 -7.06
C PHE A 49 -8.08 1.95 -6.85
N GLU A 50 -7.04 1.70 -7.63
CA GLU A 50 -6.23 0.49 -7.54
C GLU A 50 -5.64 0.31 -6.13
N GLN A 51 -5.01 1.36 -5.60
CA GLN A 51 -4.40 1.29 -4.28
C GLN A 51 -5.41 0.99 -3.16
N LEU A 52 -6.62 1.57 -3.21
CA LEU A 52 -7.68 1.26 -2.23
C LEU A 52 -8.20 -0.18 -2.33
N LEU A 53 -8.09 -0.82 -3.49
CA LEU A 53 -8.46 -2.22 -3.68
C LEU A 53 -7.37 -3.20 -3.24
N LEU A 54 -6.11 -2.80 -3.28
CA LEU A 54 -4.97 -3.66 -2.97
C LEU A 54 -4.45 -3.50 -1.54
N PHE A 55 -4.53 -2.30 -0.96
CA PHE A 55 -3.96 -1.98 0.35
C PHE A 55 -5.05 -1.70 1.41
N ASP A 56 -4.69 -1.78 2.68
CA ASP A 56 -5.60 -1.48 3.79
C ASP A 56 -5.81 0.03 3.98
N ALA A 57 -4.80 0.83 3.68
CA ALA A 57 -4.90 2.28 3.69
C ALA A 57 -3.96 2.94 2.68
N ILE A 58 -4.30 4.16 2.25
CA ILE A 58 -3.40 5.04 1.50
C ILE A 58 -3.00 6.22 2.39
N SER A 59 -1.70 6.47 2.51
CA SER A 59 -1.11 7.61 3.19
C SER A 59 -0.71 8.68 2.20
N PHE A 60 -1.40 9.82 2.23
CA PHE A 60 -1.13 10.94 1.32
C PHE A 60 -0.13 11.91 1.93
N ARG A 61 0.90 12.30 1.16
CA ARG A 61 1.75 13.45 1.52
C ARG A 61 0.87 14.71 1.60
N VAL A 62 1.06 15.53 2.62
CA VAL A 62 0.46 16.85 2.73
C VAL A 62 1.55 17.85 3.02
N HIS A 63 1.63 18.93 2.26
CA HIS A 63 2.54 20.03 2.54
C HIS A 63 1.72 21.29 2.79
N GLY A 64 1.83 21.93 3.96
CA GLY A 64 1.02 23.10 4.30
C GLY A 64 -0.47 22.78 4.40
N GLU A 65 -1.33 23.53 3.71
CA GLU A 65 -2.77 23.23 3.65
C GLU A 65 -3.04 21.85 3.02
N ASN A 66 -3.98 21.09 3.58
CA ASN A 66 -4.41 19.82 3.00
C ASN A 66 -5.36 20.03 1.81
N ILE A 67 -4.84 20.55 0.70
CA ILE A 67 -5.56 20.62 -0.57
C ILE A 67 -5.98 19.22 -1.07
N PRO A 68 -5.16 18.15 -0.94
CA PRO A 68 -5.57 16.79 -1.30
C PRO A 68 -6.92 16.36 -0.70
N LEU A 69 -7.20 16.75 0.54
CA LEU A 69 -8.48 16.47 1.21
C LEU A 69 -9.69 16.91 0.39
N ALA A 70 -9.63 18.11 -0.20
CA ALA A 70 -10.74 18.63 -1.00
C ALA A 70 -10.96 17.83 -2.28
N VAL A 71 -9.87 17.40 -2.92
CA VAL A 71 -9.93 16.54 -4.11
C VAL A 71 -10.51 15.17 -3.77
N LEU A 72 -10.08 14.56 -2.66
CA LEU A 72 -10.59 13.26 -2.20
C LEU A 72 -12.10 13.32 -1.88
N ILE A 73 -12.55 14.35 -1.17
CA ILE A 73 -13.99 14.56 -0.88
C ILE A 73 -14.80 14.63 -2.19
N ASN A 74 -14.27 15.31 -3.20
CA ASN A 74 -14.94 15.42 -4.50
C ASN A 74 -14.93 14.09 -5.28
N PHE A 75 -13.82 13.34 -5.23
CA PHE A 75 -13.69 12.06 -5.92
C PHE A 75 -14.64 10.98 -5.38
N PHE A 76 -14.73 10.84 -4.06
CA PHE A 76 -15.54 9.79 -3.44
C PHE A 76 -16.98 10.24 -3.15
N GLY A 77 -17.23 11.55 -3.23
CA GLY A 77 -18.42 12.16 -2.65
C GLY A 77 -18.43 12.06 -1.11
N LYS A 78 -19.27 12.85 -0.47
CA LYS A 78 -19.32 12.95 1.00
C LYS A 78 -19.51 11.59 1.70
N LYS A 79 -20.46 10.78 1.23
CA LYS A 79 -20.75 9.46 1.82
C LYS A 79 -19.62 8.46 1.63
N GLY A 80 -19.03 8.43 0.43
CA GLY A 80 -17.90 7.53 0.14
C GLY A 80 -16.68 7.91 0.95
N PHE A 81 -16.40 9.22 1.05
CA PHE A 81 -15.30 9.76 1.86
C PHE A 81 -15.47 9.47 3.35
N ASP A 82 -16.63 9.77 3.95
CA ASP A 82 -16.92 9.46 5.35
C ASP A 82 -16.75 7.95 5.64
N ALA A 83 -17.24 7.09 4.75
CA ALA A 83 -17.09 5.64 4.90
C ALA A 83 -15.63 5.18 4.81
N LEU A 84 -14.79 5.83 3.99
CA LEU A 84 -13.36 5.51 3.89
C LEU A 84 -12.58 5.97 5.13
N ILE A 85 -12.96 7.11 5.73
CA ILE A 85 -12.42 7.57 7.03
C ILE A 85 -12.75 6.57 8.13
N GLU A 86 -14.02 6.16 8.25
CA GLU A 86 -14.48 5.19 9.27
C GLU A 86 -13.80 3.82 9.11
N GLN A 87 -13.39 3.51 7.89
CA GLN A 87 -12.64 2.33 7.52
C GLN A 87 -11.13 2.47 7.72
N GLU A 88 -10.64 3.63 8.21
CA GLU A 88 -9.23 4.02 8.33
C GLU A 88 -8.42 3.84 7.03
N ALA A 89 -9.11 3.91 5.88
CA ALA A 89 -8.53 3.63 4.57
C ALA A 89 -7.74 4.81 3.98
N LEU A 90 -7.85 5.99 4.60
CA LEU A 90 -7.17 7.21 4.21
C LEU A 90 -6.36 7.70 5.39
N ARG A 91 -5.09 7.99 5.15
CA ARG A 91 -4.13 8.56 6.12
C ARG A 91 -3.42 9.74 5.48
N PHE A 92 -2.86 10.61 6.30
CA PHE A 92 -2.14 11.79 5.84
C PHE A 92 -0.83 11.92 6.60
N VAL A 93 0.24 12.25 5.89
CA VAL A 93 1.53 12.58 6.51
C VAL A 93 1.81 14.05 6.24
N LEU A 94 1.81 14.86 7.30
CA LEU A 94 2.18 16.26 7.22
C LEU A 94 3.70 16.39 7.07
N TRP A 95 4.11 16.92 5.93
CA TRP A 95 5.49 17.10 5.54
C TRP A 95 6.03 18.42 6.13
N THR A 96 6.88 18.32 7.15
CA THR A 96 7.33 19.49 7.92
C THR A 96 8.76 19.94 7.62
N GLN A 97 9.46 19.24 6.72
CA GLN A 97 10.86 19.49 6.39
C GLN A 97 11.11 19.38 4.90
N ASP A 98 12.03 20.19 4.40
CA ASP A 98 12.41 20.20 2.98
C ASP A 98 13.92 20.21 2.81
N VAL A 99 14.35 19.64 1.67
CA VAL A 99 15.70 19.82 1.13
C VAL A 99 15.64 20.84 0.00
N MET A 100 16.57 21.78 0.03
CA MET A 100 16.66 22.92 -0.87
C MET A 100 18.05 22.99 -1.49
N HIS A 101 18.19 23.74 -2.59
CA HIS A 101 19.48 24.06 -3.17
C HIS A 101 19.57 25.53 -3.54
N LEU A 102 20.80 26.04 -3.61
CA LEU A 102 21.06 27.43 -4.02
C LEU A 102 20.82 27.60 -5.52
N VAL A 103 19.96 28.55 -5.87
CA VAL A 103 19.64 28.90 -7.26
C VAL A 103 20.80 29.65 -7.93
N ASP A 104 21.45 30.52 -7.17
CA ASP A 104 22.58 31.35 -7.60
C ASP A 104 23.91 30.77 -7.16
N ASP A 105 24.99 31.12 -7.86
CA ASP A 105 26.32 30.62 -7.56
C ASP A 105 26.89 31.27 -6.30
N ALA A 106 27.25 30.42 -5.33
CA ALA A 106 27.96 30.83 -4.13
C ALA A 106 29.18 29.92 -3.93
N LYS A 107 30.36 30.41 -4.30
CA LYS A 107 31.62 29.67 -4.15
C LYS A 107 31.90 29.42 -2.66
N GLY A 108 32.32 28.20 -2.34
CA GLY A 108 32.67 27.83 -0.97
C GLY A 108 31.49 27.33 -0.13
N ILE A 109 30.28 27.26 -0.69
CA ILE A 109 29.07 26.82 0.02
C ILE A 109 28.58 25.50 -0.56
N ASN A 110 28.14 24.58 0.31
CA ASN A 110 27.52 23.34 -0.12
C ASN A 110 26.26 23.61 -0.96
N PRO A 111 25.97 22.77 -1.97
CA PRO A 111 24.90 23.03 -2.91
C PRO A 111 23.52 22.76 -2.31
N LEU A 112 23.47 21.94 -1.25
CA LEU A 112 22.27 21.57 -0.53
C LEU A 112 22.12 22.36 0.76
N CYS A 113 20.89 22.67 1.07
CA CYS A 113 20.44 23.23 2.34
C CYS A 113 19.25 22.39 2.81
N TRP A 114 18.96 22.40 4.10
CA TRP A 114 17.77 21.78 4.65
C TRP A 114 17.04 22.79 5.54
N GLY A 115 15.73 22.61 5.67
CA GLY A 115 14.89 23.46 6.48
C GLY A 115 13.76 22.67 7.12
N LYS A 116 13.26 23.23 8.22
CA LYS A 116 12.03 22.79 8.89
C LYS A 116 11.08 23.98 8.94
N PHE A 117 9.80 23.73 8.69
CA PHE A 117 8.77 24.71 8.96
C PHE A 117 8.54 24.84 10.47
N ASN A 118 8.28 26.06 10.93
CA ASN A 118 8.18 26.35 12.37
C ASN A 118 6.78 26.81 12.80
N GLU A 119 5.86 27.02 11.86
CA GLU A 119 4.54 27.56 12.16
C GLU A 119 3.45 27.19 11.14
N GLY A 120 2.21 27.42 11.57
CA GLY A 120 1.04 27.41 10.72
C GLY A 120 0.65 26.01 10.20
N PRO A 121 0.03 25.92 9.01
CA PRO A 121 -0.42 24.66 8.45
C PRO A 121 0.71 23.72 8.04
N HIS A 122 1.96 24.20 8.04
CA HIS A 122 3.13 23.39 7.74
C HIS A 122 3.63 22.59 8.96
N THR A 123 3.12 22.87 10.16
CA THR A 123 3.51 22.16 11.40
C THR A 123 2.33 21.64 12.19
N ASP A 124 1.15 22.27 12.05
CA ASP A 124 -0.06 21.92 12.80
C ASP A 124 -1.08 21.20 11.89
N PRO A 125 -1.32 19.88 12.11
CA PRO A 125 -2.33 19.13 11.39
C PRO A 125 -3.73 19.74 11.45
N ILE A 126 -4.12 20.37 12.56
CA ILE A 126 -5.45 20.99 12.70
C ILE A 126 -5.58 22.14 11.71
N GLN A 127 -4.61 23.06 11.71
CA GLN A 127 -4.60 24.18 10.77
C GLN A 127 -4.49 23.70 9.31
N SER A 128 -3.69 22.66 9.05
CA SER A 128 -3.58 22.03 7.73
C SER A 128 -4.95 21.54 7.23
N ILE A 129 -5.70 20.81 8.07
CA ILE A 129 -7.05 20.31 7.73
C ILE A 129 -8.03 21.47 7.55
N GLU A 130 -8.07 22.42 8.49
CA GLU A 130 -9.01 23.54 8.45
C GLU A 130 -8.85 24.39 7.19
N LEU A 131 -7.61 24.71 6.83
CA LEU A 131 -7.30 25.43 5.59
C LEU A 131 -7.59 24.56 4.36
N GLY A 132 -7.28 23.27 4.39
CA GLY A 132 -7.64 22.32 3.34
C GLY A 132 -9.14 22.26 3.05
N LEU A 133 -9.98 22.28 4.09
CA LEU A 133 -11.44 22.27 3.96
C LEU A 133 -12.01 23.55 3.31
N ASN A 134 -11.25 24.65 3.25
CA ASN A 134 -11.66 25.85 2.51
C ASN A 134 -11.61 25.65 0.99
N TRP A 135 -10.92 24.62 0.51
CA TRP A 135 -10.81 24.26 -0.91
C TRP A 135 -11.99 23.41 -1.40
N VAL A 136 -12.78 22.84 -0.49
CA VAL A 136 -13.99 22.07 -0.83
C VAL A 136 -15.06 23.01 -1.41
N ARG A 137 -15.83 22.50 -2.38
CA ARG A 137 -16.92 23.23 -3.04
C ARG A 137 -18.20 22.38 -3.06
N PRO A 138 -19.30 22.82 -2.42
CA PRO A 138 -19.43 24.03 -1.58
C PRO A 138 -18.61 23.93 -0.30
N VAL A 139 -18.20 25.08 0.26
CA VAL A 139 -17.40 25.11 1.50
C VAL A 139 -18.23 24.57 2.67
N PRO A 140 -17.71 23.62 3.45
CA PRO A 140 -18.40 23.08 4.62
C PRO A 140 -18.70 24.16 5.66
N GLY A 141 -19.85 24.06 6.32
CA GLY A 141 -20.19 24.95 7.43
C GLY A 141 -19.29 24.73 8.66
N ARG A 142 -19.27 25.68 9.60
CA ARG A 142 -18.39 25.62 10.80
C ARG A 142 -18.53 24.33 11.61
N ARG A 143 -19.77 23.85 11.83
CA ARG A 143 -20.04 22.59 12.55
C ARG A 143 -19.49 21.37 11.81
N GLU A 144 -19.66 21.34 10.50
CA GLU A 144 -19.17 20.25 9.65
C GLU A 144 -17.65 20.22 9.61
N LYS A 145 -16.99 21.39 9.47
CA LYS A 145 -15.53 21.48 9.56
C LYS A 145 -15.00 20.92 10.87
N SER A 146 -15.58 21.35 12.00
CA SER A 146 -15.15 20.85 13.32
C SER A 146 -15.32 19.34 13.46
N ALA A 147 -16.40 18.77 12.92
CA ALA A 147 -16.61 17.33 12.93
C ALA A 147 -15.57 16.60 12.06
N LEU A 148 -15.29 17.11 10.86
CA LEU A 148 -14.28 16.55 9.95
C LEU A 148 -12.88 16.62 10.54
N VAL A 149 -12.49 17.74 11.14
CA VAL A 149 -11.19 17.90 11.84
C VAL A 149 -11.03 16.82 12.92
N LYS A 150 -12.05 16.61 13.76
CA LYS A 150 -12.00 15.59 14.82
C LYS A 150 -11.87 14.17 14.27
N LYS A 151 -12.52 13.87 13.15
CA LYS A 151 -12.44 12.56 12.48
C LYS A 151 -11.08 12.33 11.78
N LEU A 152 -10.51 13.39 11.21
CA LEU A 152 -9.29 13.31 10.40
C LEU A 152 -8.01 13.37 11.23
N LEU A 153 -8.02 14.09 12.36
CA LEU A 153 -6.83 14.28 13.18
C LEU A 153 -6.15 12.95 13.62
N PRO A 154 -6.89 11.88 14.01
CA PRO A 154 -6.28 10.58 14.32
C PRO A 154 -5.63 9.88 13.12
N LEU A 155 -5.97 10.28 11.89
CA LEU A 155 -5.46 9.71 10.65
C LEU A 155 -4.25 10.48 10.11
N TYR A 156 -3.75 11.47 10.86
CA TYR A 156 -2.59 12.26 10.53
C TYR A 156 -1.35 11.80 11.31
N SER A 157 -0.21 11.72 10.63
CA SER A 157 1.10 11.71 11.26
C SER A 157 1.93 12.93 10.85
N VAL A 158 2.93 13.25 11.66
CA VAL A 158 3.83 14.37 11.46
C VAL A 158 5.25 13.82 11.46
N SER A 159 6.01 14.13 10.40
CA SER A 159 7.38 13.65 10.28
C SER A 159 8.26 14.12 11.44
N ARG A 160 9.07 13.20 11.99
CA ARG A 160 10.03 13.49 13.06
C ARG A 160 11.07 14.51 12.62
N ASP A 161 11.52 15.36 13.55
CA ASP A 161 12.59 16.34 13.34
C ASP A 161 13.95 15.72 12.96
N GLY A 162 14.69 16.42 12.09
CA GLY A 162 16.08 16.10 11.74
C GLY A 162 16.25 15.14 10.54
N LEU A 163 15.14 14.71 9.91
CA LEU A 163 15.17 13.85 8.74
C LEU A 163 15.81 14.53 7.53
N ALA A 164 15.48 15.80 7.27
CA ALA A 164 16.05 16.52 6.13
C ALA A 164 17.56 16.78 6.29
N GLU A 165 18.02 17.09 7.50
CA GLU A 165 19.45 17.19 7.81
C GLU A 165 20.17 15.86 7.54
N THR A 166 19.58 14.76 8.01
CA THR A 166 20.14 13.41 7.82
C THR A 166 20.19 13.06 6.33
N ALA A 167 19.14 13.38 5.58
CA ALA A 167 19.07 13.14 4.14
C ALA A 167 20.14 13.93 3.36
N VAL A 168 20.34 15.21 3.69
CA VAL A 168 21.40 16.04 3.10
C VAL A 168 22.78 15.43 3.40
N LYS A 169 23.09 15.13 4.66
CA LYS A 169 24.39 14.56 5.06
C LYS A 169 24.64 13.19 4.40
N ALA A 170 23.62 12.34 4.32
CA ALA A 170 23.71 11.05 3.65
C ALA A 170 24.01 11.21 2.16
N THR A 171 23.36 12.18 1.51
CA THR A 171 23.57 12.47 0.08
C THR A 171 24.95 13.06 -0.20
N GLU A 172 25.41 13.99 0.62
CA GLU A 172 26.77 14.54 0.53
C GLU A 172 27.83 13.45 0.73
N SER A 173 27.63 12.55 1.70
CA SER A 173 28.51 11.40 1.92
C SER A 173 28.50 10.43 0.71
N ALA A 174 27.34 10.18 0.11
CA ALA A 174 27.22 9.37 -1.09
C ALA A 174 27.94 10.00 -2.29
N PHE A 175 27.86 11.32 -2.45
CA PHE A 175 28.60 12.07 -3.46
C PHE A 175 30.11 11.93 -3.25
N LEU A 176 30.60 12.27 -2.06
CA LEU A 176 32.04 12.25 -1.74
C LEU A 176 32.66 10.85 -1.87
N SER A 177 31.88 9.79 -1.62
CA SER A 177 32.32 8.41 -1.81
C SER A 177 32.23 7.89 -3.25
N GLY A 178 31.80 8.72 -4.21
CA GLY A 178 31.69 8.35 -5.63
C GLY A 178 30.50 7.46 -5.97
N LYS A 179 29.55 7.28 -5.04
CA LYS A 179 28.35 6.46 -5.29
C LYS A 179 27.37 7.11 -6.28
N LEU A 180 27.49 8.42 -6.49
CA LEU A 180 26.65 9.19 -7.40
C LEU A 180 27.26 9.39 -8.81
N THR A 181 28.44 8.83 -9.07
CA THR A 181 29.15 8.99 -10.35
C THR A 181 28.32 8.49 -11.55
N ALA A 182 27.56 7.39 -11.40
CA ALA A 182 26.69 6.86 -12.46
C ALA A 182 25.58 7.83 -12.90
N LEU A 183 25.27 8.82 -12.08
CA LEU A 183 24.28 9.86 -12.35
C LEU A 183 24.94 11.16 -12.82
N GLY A 184 26.24 11.10 -13.16
CA GLY A 184 27.04 12.23 -13.58
C GLY A 184 27.48 13.14 -12.43
N LEU A 185 27.32 12.72 -11.17
CA LEU A 185 27.80 13.46 -10.00
C LEU A 185 29.10 12.83 -9.49
N ASP A 186 30.21 13.12 -10.18
CA ASP A 186 31.53 12.57 -9.85
C ASP A 186 32.34 13.54 -8.98
N PRO A 187 32.72 13.18 -7.74
CA PRO A 187 33.53 14.03 -6.86
C PRO A 187 34.97 14.26 -7.38
N LYS A 188 35.43 13.51 -8.38
CA LYS A 188 36.73 13.74 -9.04
C LYS A 188 36.68 14.88 -10.06
N ILE A 189 35.48 15.22 -10.54
CA ILE A 189 35.24 16.22 -11.59
C ILE A 189 34.56 17.46 -10.99
N ILE A 190 33.66 17.24 -10.03
CA ILE A 190 32.85 18.27 -9.39
C ILE A 190 33.32 18.42 -7.94
N GLU A 191 33.61 19.66 -7.54
CA GLU A 191 33.88 19.98 -6.15
C GLU A 191 32.57 20.30 -5.42
N LEU A 192 32.38 19.78 -4.20
CA LEU A 192 31.12 19.95 -3.45
C LEU A 192 30.79 21.43 -3.23
N THR A 193 31.77 22.23 -2.84
CA THR A 193 31.64 23.67 -2.54
C THR A 193 31.63 24.57 -3.79
N ASN A 194 31.76 23.97 -4.97
CA ASN A 194 31.72 24.67 -6.26
C ASN A 194 30.88 23.87 -7.27
N PHE A 195 29.66 23.54 -6.86
CA PHE A 195 28.78 22.65 -7.61
C PHE A 195 28.13 23.35 -8.83
N PRO A 196 28.19 22.75 -10.03
CA PRO A 196 27.57 23.30 -11.24
C PRO A 196 26.05 23.47 -11.09
N ARG A 197 25.52 24.61 -11.56
CA ARG A 197 24.10 24.99 -11.42
C ARG A 197 23.13 23.96 -12.02
N ASP A 198 23.46 23.43 -13.19
CA ASP A 198 22.69 22.39 -13.89
C ASP A 198 22.60 21.07 -13.11
N LYS A 199 23.59 20.81 -12.23
CA LYS A 199 23.67 19.58 -11.43
C LYS A 199 23.06 19.71 -10.03
N ARG A 200 22.87 20.94 -9.51
CA ARG A 200 22.31 21.16 -8.16
C ARG A 200 20.90 20.62 -8.02
N ALA A 201 20.05 20.82 -9.04
CA ALA A 201 18.69 20.29 -9.05
C ALA A 201 18.69 18.75 -8.99
N LEU A 202 19.63 18.11 -9.68
CA LEU A 202 19.80 16.65 -9.61
C LEU A 202 20.25 16.21 -8.21
N MET A 203 21.27 16.86 -7.64
CA MET A 203 21.74 16.59 -6.27
C MET A 203 20.62 16.79 -5.22
N ASN A 204 19.80 17.83 -5.39
CA ASN A 204 18.64 18.09 -4.55
C ASN A 204 17.59 16.98 -4.67
N LYS A 205 17.34 16.50 -5.90
CA LYS A 205 16.47 15.35 -6.13
C LYS A 205 16.97 14.12 -5.38
N CYS A 206 18.28 13.83 -5.40
CA CYS A 206 18.86 12.73 -4.62
C CYS A 206 18.50 12.82 -3.14
N ALA A 207 18.64 14.01 -2.55
CA ALA A 207 18.40 14.21 -1.13
C ALA A 207 16.91 14.17 -0.77
N ASP A 208 16.02 14.68 -1.63
CA ASP A 208 14.57 14.54 -1.46
C ASP A 208 14.10 13.07 -1.56
N GLU A 209 14.74 12.28 -2.42
CA GLU A 209 14.53 10.83 -2.52
C GLU A 209 14.96 10.11 -1.22
N VAL A 210 16.12 10.45 -0.64
CA VAL A 210 16.58 9.90 0.65
C VAL A 210 15.66 10.30 1.80
N LEU A 211 15.21 11.56 1.83
CA LEU A 211 14.27 12.06 2.84
C LEU A 211 12.95 11.27 2.76
N SER A 212 12.40 11.13 1.56
CA SER A 212 11.17 10.40 1.32
C SER A 212 11.29 8.93 1.71
N TYR A 213 12.41 8.30 1.37
CA TYR A 213 12.70 6.91 1.72
C TYR A 213 12.71 6.71 3.24
N THR A 214 13.40 7.59 3.97
CA THR A 214 13.59 7.46 5.41
C THR A 214 12.25 7.58 6.13
N LEU A 215 11.39 8.50 5.69
CA LEU A 215 10.05 8.65 6.22
C LEU A 215 9.16 7.42 5.97
N ILE A 216 9.21 6.86 4.76
CA ILE A 216 8.48 5.64 4.42
C ILE A 216 8.88 4.50 5.36
N CYS A 217 10.17 4.35 5.64
CA CYS A 217 10.66 3.33 6.58
C CYS A 217 10.22 3.60 8.03
N GLU A 218 10.30 4.84 8.51
CA GLU A 218 9.90 5.19 9.89
C GLU A 218 8.40 4.97 10.13
N GLU A 219 7.57 5.34 9.16
CA GLU A 219 6.12 5.24 9.23
C GLU A 219 5.60 3.84 8.81
N GLN A 220 6.49 2.89 8.53
CA GLN A 220 6.16 1.52 8.07
C GLN A 220 5.24 1.50 6.83
N LEU A 221 5.45 2.45 5.92
CA LEU A 221 4.67 2.58 4.69
C LEU A 221 5.27 1.73 3.57
N THR A 222 4.45 1.32 2.61
CA THR A 222 4.90 0.76 1.32
C THR A 222 4.83 1.85 0.23
N SER A 223 5.46 1.66 -0.93
CA SER A 223 5.35 2.59 -2.07
C SER A 223 5.24 1.82 -3.38
N TYR A 224 4.36 2.27 -4.29
CA TYR A 224 3.99 1.55 -5.52
C TYR A 224 4.12 2.41 -6.77
N SER A 225 4.06 3.74 -6.64
CA SER A 225 3.82 4.62 -7.79
C SER A 225 5.07 5.11 -8.52
N ASN A 226 6.30 4.80 -8.06
CA ASN A 226 7.49 5.11 -8.84
C ASN A 226 8.76 4.37 -8.37
N PHE A 227 9.27 3.45 -9.18
CA PHE A 227 10.68 3.04 -9.10
C PHE A 227 11.62 4.25 -9.34
N ASP A 228 11.13 5.31 -10.00
CA ASP A 228 11.89 6.53 -10.30
C ASP A 228 12.08 7.49 -9.10
N PHE A 229 11.49 7.18 -7.94
CA PHE A 229 11.77 7.90 -6.68
C PHE A 229 13.00 7.36 -5.95
N PHE A 230 13.60 6.25 -6.39
CA PHE A 230 14.72 5.63 -5.68
C PHE A 230 15.80 5.15 -6.64
N HIS A 231 16.14 5.95 -7.65
CA HIS A 231 17.20 5.60 -8.60
C HIS A 231 18.52 5.26 -7.89
N PHE A 232 18.80 5.93 -6.76
CA PHE A 232 20.00 5.76 -5.92
C PHE A 232 20.03 4.48 -5.10
N PHE A 233 18.86 3.95 -4.77
CA PHE A 233 18.76 2.78 -3.91
C PHE A 233 18.56 1.51 -4.71
N ASN A 234 18.51 1.51 -6.05
CA ASN A 234 18.04 0.36 -6.82
C ASN A 234 18.64 -1.01 -6.38
N ASP A 235 19.90 -1.08 -5.94
CA ASP A 235 20.49 -2.32 -5.39
C ASP A 235 20.15 -2.63 -3.91
N SER A 236 19.89 -1.61 -3.08
CA SER A 236 19.33 -1.75 -1.72
C SER A 236 17.80 -1.94 -1.75
N ALA A 237 17.12 -1.29 -2.69
CA ALA A 237 15.72 -1.39 -3.04
C ALA A 237 15.41 -2.74 -3.69
N LYS A 238 16.34 -3.38 -4.43
CA LYS A 238 16.23 -4.79 -4.84
C LYS A 238 16.20 -5.76 -3.67
N LYS A 239 16.93 -5.49 -2.57
CA LYS A 239 16.81 -6.26 -1.32
C LYS A 239 15.50 -5.98 -0.55
N ILE A 240 14.79 -4.92 -0.94
CA ILE A 240 13.52 -4.45 -0.40
C ILE A 240 12.39 -4.60 -1.43
N ALA A 241 12.67 -5.21 -2.60
CA ALA A 241 11.70 -5.51 -3.64
C ALA A 241 10.63 -6.50 -3.14
N SER A 242 10.84 -7.12 -1.98
CA SER A 242 9.80 -7.81 -1.22
C SER A 242 8.64 -6.90 -0.78
N LEU A 243 8.81 -5.56 -0.74
CA LEU A 243 7.75 -4.57 -0.43
C LEU A 243 6.91 -4.15 -1.66
N ASN A 244 7.37 -4.45 -2.89
CA ASN A 244 6.64 -4.20 -4.16
C ASN A 244 5.72 -5.36 -4.57
N SER A 245 5.70 -6.39 -3.75
CA SER A 245 5.12 -7.68 -4.04
C SER A 245 3.60 -7.62 -4.27
N VAL A 246 2.87 -6.69 -3.63
CA VAL A 246 1.39 -6.67 -3.60
C VAL A 246 0.79 -6.46 -4.99
N ALA A 247 1.20 -5.41 -5.68
CA ALA A 247 0.65 -5.09 -6.97
C ALA A 247 1.27 -5.91 -8.11
N GLU A 248 2.55 -6.25 -8.03
CA GLU A 248 3.19 -7.19 -8.97
C GLU A 248 2.54 -8.57 -8.87
N GLY A 249 2.34 -9.04 -7.64
CA GLY A 249 1.63 -10.28 -7.35
C GLY A 249 0.17 -10.24 -7.80
N TYR A 250 -0.54 -9.13 -7.58
CA TYR A 250 -1.86 -8.93 -8.18
C TYR A 250 -1.82 -9.06 -9.70
N ALA A 251 -0.87 -8.40 -10.38
CA ALA A 251 -0.77 -8.42 -11.84
C ALA A 251 -0.49 -9.82 -12.39
N GLU A 252 0.30 -10.65 -11.69
CA GLU A 252 0.50 -12.06 -12.03
C GLU A 252 -0.80 -12.86 -11.90
N ILE A 253 -1.53 -12.70 -10.80
CA ILE A 253 -2.81 -13.39 -10.56
C ILE A 253 -3.88 -12.94 -11.56
N ALA A 254 -3.95 -11.66 -11.87
CA ALA A 254 -4.91 -11.09 -12.80
C ALA A 254 -4.72 -11.67 -14.22
N LYS A 255 -3.48 -11.91 -14.65
CA LYS A 255 -3.17 -12.62 -15.92
C LYS A 255 -3.76 -14.04 -15.94
N ILE A 256 -3.64 -14.78 -14.83
CA ILE A 256 -4.19 -16.15 -14.71
C ILE A 256 -5.72 -16.13 -14.80
N GLN A 257 -6.35 -15.14 -14.16
CA GLN A 257 -7.81 -14.99 -14.18
C GLN A 257 -8.35 -14.32 -15.46
N HIS A 258 -7.47 -13.95 -16.39
CA HIS A 258 -7.83 -13.15 -17.57
C HIS A 258 -8.60 -11.86 -17.22
N VAL A 259 -8.28 -11.27 -16.07
CA VAL A 259 -8.86 -10.00 -15.62
C VAL A 259 -7.90 -8.88 -16.03
N PRO A 260 -8.38 -7.82 -16.72
CA PRO A 260 -7.53 -6.69 -17.06
C PRO A 260 -7.10 -5.94 -15.80
N ASP A 261 -5.99 -5.20 -15.91
CA ASP A 261 -5.44 -4.33 -14.87
C ASP A 261 -6.51 -3.45 -14.20
N LEU A 262 -6.38 -3.18 -12.89
CA LEU A 262 -7.40 -2.44 -12.13
C LEU A 262 -7.62 -1.02 -12.67
N LYS A 263 -6.59 -0.38 -13.24
CA LYS A 263 -6.73 0.92 -13.91
C LYS A 263 -7.53 0.83 -15.21
N VAL A 264 -7.50 -0.31 -15.89
CA VAL A 264 -8.37 -0.59 -17.05
C VAL A 264 -9.79 -0.94 -16.59
N VAL A 265 -9.93 -1.67 -15.48
CA VAL A 265 -11.23 -1.94 -14.87
C VAL A 265 -11.94 -0.66 -14.49
N PHE A 266 -11.22 0.32 -13.94
CA PHE A 266 -11.75 1.63 -13.57
C PHE A 266 -12.62 2.25 -14.68
N ASP A 267 -12.15 2.23 -15.93
CA ASP A 267 -12.84 2.84 -17.07
C ASP A 267 -14.16 2.13 -17.42
N SER A 268 -14.33 0.87 -17.00
CA SER A 268 -15.54 0.07 -17.25
C SER A 268 -16.61 0.20 -16.16
N LEU A 269 -16.34 0.93 -15.07
CA LEU A 269 -17.23 1.03 -13.90
C LEU A 269 -18.00 2.36 -13.89
N ASP A 270 -19.25 2.33 -13.41
CA ASP A 270 -20.04 3.55 -13.16
C ASP A 270 -19.65 4.12 -11.80
N LYS A 271 -19.11 5.36 -11.80
CA LYS A 271 -18.67 6.10 -10.59
C LYS A 271 -17.83 5.24 -9.64
N PRO A 272 -16.68 4.69 -10.09
CA PRO A 272 -15.88 3.73 -9.32
C PRO A 272 -15.47 4.26 -7.94
N LEU A 273 -15.01 5.51 -7.85
CA LEU A 273 -14.56 6.11 -6.59
C LEU A 273 -15.73 6.35 -5.61
N GLU A 274 -16.91 6.77 -6.06
CA GLU A 274 -18.06 6.96 -5.15
C GLU A 274 -18.52 5.64 -4.50
N ARG A 275 -18.35 4.51 -5.18
CA ARG A 275 -18.79 3.19 -4.72
C ARG A 275 -17.68 2.35 -4.08
N ILE A 276 -16.42 2.78 -4.16
CA ILE A 276 -15.27 1.97 -3.75
C ILE A 276 -15.33 1.57 -2.27
N ALA A 277 -15.81 2.46 -1.40
CA ALA A 277 -15.94 2.18 0.04
C ALA A 277 -16.85 0.97 0.32
N GLN A 278 -17.91 0.80 -0.48
CA GLN A 278 -18.85 -0.33 -0.35
C GLN A 278 -18.20 -1.62 -0.84
N PHE A 279 -17.52 -1.56 -2.00
CA PHE A 279 -16.82 -2.71 -2.56
C PHE A 279 -15.67 -3.18 -1.66
N ARG A 280 -14.89 -2.24 -1.13
CA ARG A 280 -13.79 -2.50 -0.19
C ARG A 280 -14.28 -3.20 1.08
N ASN A 281 -15.46 -2.82 1.57
CA ASN A 281 -16.04 -3.40 2.78
C ASN A 281 -16.59 -4.82 2.57
N LYS A 282 -16.72 -5.31 1.32
CA LYS A 282 -17.11 -6.70 1.05
C LYS A 282 -16.12 -7.66 1.70
N ARG A 283 -16.65 -8.77 2.21
CA ARG A 283 -15.87 -9.81 2.86
C ARG A 283 -14.81 -10.42 1.94
N SER A 284 -15.12 -10.57 0.66
CA SER A 284 -14.19 -11.03 -0.38
C SER A 284 -13.00 -10.08 -0.55
N SER A 285 -13.25 -8.77 -0.65
CA SER A 285 -12.22 -7.74 -0.76
C SER A 285 -11.30 -7.68 0.46
N LYS A 286 -11.86 -7.67 1.68
CA LYS A 286 -11.06 -7.69 2.91
C LYS A 286 -10.15 -8.91 2.99
N LYS A 287 -10.70 -10.09 2.70
CA LYS A 287 -9.94 -11.34 2.73
C LYS A 287 -8.91 -11.42 1.62
N PHE A 288 -9.21 -10.91 0.43
CA PHE A 288 -8.28 -10.92 -0.69
C PHE A 288 -7.03 -10.10 -0.38
N ARG A 289 -7.18 -8.90 0.17
CA ARG A 289 -6.03 -8.08 0.59
C ARG A 289 -5.21 -8.74 1.69
N GLY A 290 -5.88 -9.27 2.72
CA GLY A 290 -5.18 -10.02 3.78
C GLY A 290 -4.44 -11.25 3.23
N TRP A 291 -5.06 -12.01 2.32
CA TRP A 291 -4.42 -13.15 1.66
C TRP A 291 -3.25 -12.74 0.78
N LEU A 292 -3.40 -11.68 -0.02
CA LEU A 292 -2.36 -11.19 -0.91
C LEU A 292 -1.15 -10.73 -0.09
N ALA A 293 -1.39 -9.92 0.96
CA ALA A 293 -0.37 -9.52 1.93
C ALA A 293 0.39 -10.73 2.52
N ASP A 294 -0.36 -11.69 3.07
CA ASP A 294 0.22 -12.87 3.73
C ASP A 294 1.01 -13.76 2.77
N ALA A 295 0.53 -13.95 1.53
CA ALA A 295 1.19 -14.80 0.53
C ALA A 295 2.53 -14.19 0.11
N LEU A 296 2.58 -12.87 -0.01
CA LEU A 296 3.74 -12.14 -0.50
C LEU A 296 4.83 -11.93 0.54
N ASP A 297 4.47 -11.91 1.82
CA ASP A 297 5.44 -12.00 2.90
C ASP A 297 6.16 -13.37 2.91
N ARG A 298 5.57 -14.39 2.28
CA ARG A 298 6.06 -15.78 2.33
C ARG A 298 6.71 -16.26 1.05
N THR A 299 6.41 -15.65 -0.09
CA THR A 299 6.73 -16.20 -1.41
C THR A 299 7.15 -15.14 -2.43
N SER A 300 7.89 -15.58 -3.46
CA SER A 300 8.23 -14.78 -4.65
C SER A 300 7.40 -15.19 -5.88
N GLY A 301 7.32 -14.38 -6.94
CA GLY A 301 6.30 -14.48 -8.02
C GLY A 301 5.85 -15.88 -8.50
N GLU A 302 6.76 -16.79 -8.89
CA GLU A 302 6.35 -18.15 -9.31
C GLU A 302 5.73 -18.98 -8.16
N GLU A 303 6.16 -18.76 -6.93
CA GLU A 303 5.60 -19.39 -5.73
C GLU A 303 4.24 -18.80 -5.37
N LEU A 304 4.03 -17.50 -5.61
CA LEU A 304 2.74 -16.84 -5.44
C LEU A 304 1.67 -17.43 -6.37
N THR A 305 2.03 -17.66 -7.63
CA THR A 305 1.12 -18.29 -8.61
C THR A 305 0.70 -19.69 -8.14
N ARG A 306 1.62 -20.46 -7.57
CA ARG A 306 1.34 -21.78 -7.01
C ARG A 306 0.44 -21.68 -5.77
N GLU A 307 0.73 -20.76 -4.87
CA GLU A 307 -0.08 -20.51 -3.66
C GLU A 307 -1.51 -20.08 -4.03
N TYR A 308 -1.66 -19.28 -5.09
CA TYR A 308 -2.96 -18.93 -5.66
C TYR A 308 -3.74 -20.16 -6.13
N ILE A 309 -3.12 -21.03 -6.95
CA ILE A 309 -3.75 -22.25 -7.45
C ILE A 309 -4.12 -23.20 -6.29
N ASP A 310 -3.24 -23.36 -5.32
CA ASP A 310 -3.48 -24.18 -4.13
C ASP A 310 -4.66 -23.66 -3.31
N ALA A 311 -4.80 -22.33 -3.18
CA ALA A 311 -5.93 -21.69 -2.52
C ALA A 311 -7.25 -21.89 -3.28
N LEU A 312 -7.23 -22.20 -4.58
CA LEU A 312 -8.42 -22.57 -5.36
C LEU A 312 -8.78 -24.05 -5.18
N VAL A 313 -7.79 -24.94 -5.15
CA VAL A 313 -7.98 -26.40 -5.17
C VAL A 313 -8.31 -26.96 -3.78
N ALA A 314 -7.77 -26.38 -2.71
CA ALA A 314 -7.97 -26.85 -1.34
C ALA A 314 -8.35 -25.70 -0.38
N PRO A 315 -9.62 -25.25 -0.37
CA PRO A 315 -10.12 -24.20 0.53
C PRO A 315 -10.24 -24.72 1.98
N LYS A 316 -9.12 -25.08 2.61
CA LYS A 316 -9.04 -25.39 4.05
C LYS A 316 -8.78 -24.09 4.83
N GLY A 317 -9.40 -23.97 6.00
CA GLY A 317 -9.46 -22.75 6.81
C GLY A 317 -8.13 -22.01 6.89
N PHE A 318 -8.14 -20.79 6.36
CA PHE A 318 -6.99 -19.91 6.11
C PHE A 318 -6.12 -19.56 7.35
N PHE A 319 -6.58 -19.86 8.57
CA PHE A 319 -5.85 -19.57 9.82
C PHE A 319 -5.31 -20.81 10.55
N GLN A 320 -5.38 -22.02 9.97
CA GLN A 320 -4.87 -23.25 10.60
C GLN A 320 -3.40 -23.60 10.29
N LYS A 321 -2.58 -22.64 9.82
CA LYS A 321 -1.16 -22.90 9.56
C LYS A 321 -0.26 -21.84 10.19
N ASP A 322 -0.22 -21.84 11.50
CA ASP A 322 0.98 -21.50 12.25
C ASP A 322 1.07 -22.46 13.44
N ILE A 323 2.05 -23.37 13.38
CA ILE A 323 2.77 -24.06 14.48
C ILE A 323 3.23 -25.41 13.94
N GLY A 324 4.48 -25.38 13.50
CA GLY A 324 5.24 -26.57 13.20
C GLY A 324 5.12 -26.98 11.74
N LYS A 325 6.27 -26.98 11.08
CA LYS A 325 6.56 -27.94 10.01
C LYS A 325 5.98 -27.58 8.63
N ILE A 326 6.72 -26.72 7.93
CA ILE A 326 7.35 -27.16 6.67
C ILE A 326 7.97 -28.54 6.96
N THR A 327 7.22 -29.62 6.80
CA THR A 327 7.74 -30.98 6.92
C THR A 327 7.04 -31.85 5.91
N LYS A 328 7.86 -32.30 4.96
CA LYS A 328 7.70 -33.59 4.27
C LYS A 328 6.41 -33.77 3.47
N ALA A 329 6.17 -32.90 2.50
CA ALA A 329 5.28 -33.23 1.37
C ALA A 329 5.97 -33.07 -0.01
N ILE A 330 7.31 -33.09 -0.02
CA ILE A 330 8.13 -33.52 -1.17
C ILE A 330 8.47 -35.03 -1.07
N ALA A 331 7.90 -35.77 -0.09
CA ALA A 331 8.32 -37.14 0.21
C ALA A 331 7.20 -38.20 0.16
N THR A 332 6.16 -38.04 -0.68
CA THR A 332 5.20 -39.13 -0.98
C THR A 332 4.41 -38.88 -2.28
N THR A 333 5.10 -38.50 -3.36
CA THR A 333 4.61 -38.77 -4.73
C THR A 333 5.77 -39.25 -5.61
N ALA A 334 6.57 -40.15 -5.03
CA ALA A 334 7.52 -41.01 -5.72
C ALA A 334 7.19 -42.50 -5.51
N ILE A 335 5.96 -42.82 -5.07
CA ILE A 335 5.39 -44.17 -5.10
C ILE A 335 3.93 -44.03 -5.51
N GLY A 336 3.72 -44.07 -6.82
CA GLY A 336 2.39 -44.02 -7.44
C GLY A 336 2.41 -44.39 -8.93
N THR A 337 3.50 -45.01 -9.40
CA THR A 337 3.58 -45.71 -10.68
C THR A 337 4.13 -47.09 -10.36
N GLY A 338 3.25 -48.08 -10.31
CA GLY A 338 3.64 -49.46 -10.03
C GLY A 338 2.52 -50.34 -9.51
N ILE A 339 1.36 -50.35 -10.17
CA ILE A 339 0.58 -51.60 -10.20
C ILE A 339 1.39 -52.53 -11.11
N GLY A 340 2.08 -53.53 -10.54
CA GLY A 340 2.86 -54.45 -11.36
C GLY A 340 3.75 -55.46 -10.63
N SER A 341 3.24 -56.16 -9.62
CA SER A 341 3.61 -57.56 -9.25
C SER A 341 2.92 -57.89 -7.92
N LEU A 342 1.71 -58.43 -7.91
CA LEU A 342 1.47 -59.88 -7.90
C LEU A 342 2.60 -60.65 -7.20
N LEU A 343 2.23 -61.24 -6.05
CA LEU A 343 2.61 -62.58 -5.62
C LEU A 343 4.12 -62.87 -5.62
N ASP A 344 4.77 -62.92 -4.46
CA ASP A 344 5.09 -64.23 -3.89
C ASP A 344 5.73 -64.13 -2.48
N THR A 345 5.29 -65.05 -1.64
CA THR A 345 6.00 -65.75 -0.55
C THR A 345 6.88 -65.04 0.50
N LYS A 346 6.56 -65.42 1.76
CA LYS A 346 7.45 -65.85 2.88
C LYS A 346 7.74 -64.90 4.06
N LEU A 347 7.25 -65.38 5.23
CA LEU A 347 7.77 -65.29 6.61
C LEU A 347 7.80 -63.89 7.28
N ALA A 348 7.51 -63.67 8.56
CA ALA A 348 7.04 -64.42 9.74
C ALA A 348 6.75 -63.32 10.80
N GLY A 349 5.64 -63.26 11.54
CA GLY A 349 5.42 -64.00 12.78
C GLY A 349 6.17 -63.46 14.02
N ALA A 350 5.59 -62.51 14.79
CA ALA A 350 5.76 -62.25 16.25
C ALA A 350 4.92 -61.00 16.64
N LYS A 351 3.84 -60.99 17.44
CA LYS A 351 3.55 -61.33 18.87
C LYS A 351 4.27 -60.48 19.94
N VAL A 352 3.49 -60.18 21.00
CA VAL A 352 3.80 -59.67 22.37
C VAL A 352 3.73 -58.12 22.51
N ALA A 353 2.78 -57.45 23.20
CA ALA A 353 2.04 -57.59 24.47
C ALA A 353 2.69 -56.89 25.70
N ALA A 354 1.84 -56.14 26.43
CA ALA A 354 1.86 -55.78 27.86
C ALA A 354 2.73 -54.61 28.42
N GLY A 355 2.06 -53.66 29.11
CA GLY A 355 2.37 -53.39 30.54
C GLY A 355 2.74 -51.96 31.02
N MET A 356 1.75 -51.25 31.60
CA MET A 356 1.74 -50.51 32.90
C MET A 356 2.86 -49.51 33.29
N LEU A 357 2.59 -48.21 33.48
CA LEU A 357 2.09 -47.46 34.69
C LEU A 357 3.18 -46.96 35.67
N ALA A 358 3.20 -45.64 35.96
CA ALA A 358 3.35 -45.00 37.30
C ALA A 358 3.44 -43.44 37.22
N THR A 359 2.34 -42.71 37.48
CA THR A 359 2.09 -41.76 38.62
C THR A 359 2.85 -40.42 38.57
N THR A 360 2.27 -39.21 38.70
CA THR A 360 1.52 -38.72 39.88
C THR A 360 0.79 -37.36 39.63
N VAL A 361 -0.37 -37.19 40.30
CA VAL A 361 -1.02 -35.96 40.83
C VAL A 361 -2.16 -35.26 40.04
N LEU A 362 -3.29 -35.15 40.77
CA LEU A 362 -4.63 -34.66 40.44
C LEU A 362 -4.79 -33.12 40.62
N GLN A 363 -5.33 -32.45 39.58
CA GLN A 363 -6.44 -31.45 39.46
C GLN A 363 -6.96 -30.61 40.68
N PRO A 364 -7.59 -29.39 40.50
CA PRO A 364 -8.62 -29.11 39.47
C PRO A 364 -8.76 -27.69 38.85
N VAL A 365 -9.30 -27.70 37.61
CA VAL A 365 -10.33 -26.85 36.98
C VAL A 365 -10.63 -25.46 37.58
N ALA A 366 -10.23 -24.41 36.87
CA ALA A 366 -11.06 -23.26 36.44
C ALA A 366 -10.22 -22.43 35.44
N ASP A 367 -10.88 -21.78 34.47
CA ASP A 367 -10.32 -20.87 33.43
C ASP A 367 -10.15 -21.44 32.00
N PHE A 368 -10.46 -22.72 31.75
CA PHE A 368 -10.48 -23.25 30.38
C PHE A 368 -11.82 -23.07 29.62
N SER A 369 -12.76 -22.27 30.16
CA SER A 369 -14.14 -22.18 29.65
C SER A 369 -14.54 -20.81 29.07
N LEU A 370 -13.59 -19.95 28.70
CA LEU A 370 -13.88 -18.73 27.94
C LEU A 370 -13.09 -18.57 26.63
N ASP A 371 -11.94 -19.24 26.46
CA ASP A 371 -11.16 -19.18 25.20
C ASP A 371 -11.60 -20.16 24.11
N LEU A 372 -12.44 -21.15 24.44
CA LEU A 372 -12.94 -22.14 23.49
C LEU A 372 -14.20 -21.69 22.73
N ILE A 373 -14.85 -20.61 23.16
CA ILE A 373 -16.04 -20.06 22.49
C ILE A 373 -15.63 -19.08 21.36
N ASP A 374 -14.54 -18.33 21.51
CA ASP A 374 -14.05 -17.42 20.46
C ASP A 374 -13.41 -18.16 19.27
N THR A 375 -12.82 -19.34 19.51
CA THR A 375 -12.20 -20.14 18.43
C THR A 375 -13.26 -20.83 17.56
N TYR A 376 -14.37 -21.30 18.14
CA TYR A 376 -15.42 -22.02 17.41
C TYR A 376 -16.38 -21.10 16.61
N LEU A 377 -16.58 -19.85 17.05
CA LEU A 377 -17.37 -18.86 16.29
C LEU A 377 -16.61 -18.33 15.06
N LEU A 378 -15.27 -18.31 15.09
CA LEU A 378 -14.43 -17.94 13.94
C LEU A 378 -14.20 -19.10 12.96
N GLU A 379 -14.18 -20.36 13.43
CA GLU A 379 -13.97 -21.54 12.59
C GLU A 379 -15.21 -21.96 11.77
N GLY A 380 -16.42 -21.58 12.17
CA GLY A 380 -17.64 -21.81 11.38
C GLY A 380 -17.71 -21.00 10.08
N ILE A 381 -16.87 -19.97 9.94
CA ILE A 381 -16.97 -18.93 8.92
C ILE A 381 -15.95 -19.12 7.79
N THR A 382 -14.93 -19.98 7.90
CA THR A 382 -13.82 -20.11 6.93
C THR A 382 -13.92 -21.28 5.94
N LYS A 383 -14.97 -22.10 5.99
CA LYS A 383 -15.24 -23.09 4.92
C LYS A 383 -15.74 -22.37 3.66
N GLY A 384 -14.97 -22.44 2.57
CA GLY A 384 -15.45 -22.07 1.22
C GLY A 384 -15.13 -20.68 0.69
N TRP A 385 -14.19 -19.93 1.29
CA TRP A 385 -13.67 -18.71 0.65
C TRP A 385 -12.45 -19.01 -0.21
N THR A 386 -12.35 -18.40 -1.39
CA THR A 386 -11.16 -18.43 -2.25
C THR A 386 -10.82 -17.03 -2.78
N PRO A 387 -9.55 -16.75 -3.11
CA PRO A 387 -9.13 -15.48 -3.72
C PRO A 387 -9.92 -15.13 -5.01
N ARG A 388 -10.41 -16.13 -5.75
CA ARG A 388 -11.27 -15.94 -6.94
C ARG A 388 -12.54 -15.15 -6.65
N MET A 389 -13.10 -15.27 -5.45
CA MET A 389 -14.34 -14.56 -5.09
C MET A 389 -14.20 -13.03 -5.18
N PHE A 390 -12.99 -12.47 -5.03
CA PHE A 390 -12.73 -11.05 -5.26
C PHE A 390 -12.94 -10.68 -6.73
N PHE A 391 -12.39 -11.48 -7.65
CA PHE A 391 -12.53 -11.27 -9.09
C PHE A 391 -13.98 -11.46 -9.55
N ASP A 392 -14.67 -12.48 -9.04
CA ASP A 392 -16.10 -12.69 -9.31
C ASP A 392 -16.93 -11.48 -8.85
N ASP A 393 -16.61 -10.91 -7.69
CA ASP A 393 -17.27 -9.69 -7.19
C ASP A 393 -16.96 -8.45 -8.04
N LEU A 394 -15.73 -8.33 -8.55
CA LEU A 394 -15.32 -7.25 -9.44
C LEU A 394 -16.03 -7.34 -10.79
N GLU A 395 -16.16 -8.54 -11.35
CA GLU A 395 -16.89 -8.79 -12.60
C GLU A 395 -18.38 -8.50 -12.45
N ARG A 396 -18.99 -8.91 -11.34
CA ARG A 396 -20.39 -8.54 -11.03
C ARG A 396 -20.58 -7.03 -11.00
N TRP A 397 -19.64 -6.28 -10.41
CA TRP A 397 -19.71 -4.83 -10.38
C TRP A 397 -19.60 -4.21 -11.79
N LYS A 398 -18.76 -4.77 -12.67
CA LYS A 398 -18.72 -4.36 -14.10
C LYS A 398 -20.06 -4.59 -14.79
N VAL A 399 -20.66 -5.77 -14.62
CA VAL A 399 -21.95 -6.11 -15.24
C VAL A 399 -23.07 -5.19 -14.73
N GLU A 400 -23.11 -4.91 -13.43
CA GLU A 400 -24.06 -3.95 -12.84
C GLU A 400 -23.88 -2.53 -13.42
N SER A 401 -22.63 -2.10 -13.58
CA SER A 401 -22.29 -0.78 -14.15
C SER A 401 -22.75 -0.68 -15.61
N ALA A 402 -22.54 -1.72 -16.42
CA ALA A 402 -23.01 -1.78 -17.80
C ALA A 402 -24.55 -1.70 -17.90
N LYS A 403 -25.26 -2.37 -16.99
CA LYS A 403 -26.74 -2.30 -16.90
C LYS A 403 -27.24 -0.91 -16.50
N ALA A 404 -26.55 -0.24 -15.59
CA ALA A 404 -26.89 1.12 -15.17
C ALA A 404 -26.67 2.15 -16.29
N ASN A 405 -25.65 1.95 -17.13
CA ASN A 405 -25.36 2.85 -18.24
C ASN A 405 -26.35 2.68 -19.41
N THR A 406 -26.78 1.45 -19.68
CA THR A 406 -27.81 1.17 -20.71
C THR A 406 -29.20 1.69 -20.31
N SER A 407 -29.58 1.64 -19.03
CA SER A 407 -30.86 2.19 -18.57
C SER A 407 -30.91 3.73 -18.58
N LYS A 408 -29.78 4.40 -18.31
CA LYS A 408 -29.66 5.87 -18.43
C LYS A 408 -29.82 6.35 -19.88
N GLN A 409 -29.30 5.60 -20.86
CA GLN A 409 -29.43 5.92 -22.28
C GLN A 409 -30.85 5.71 -22.80
N GLY A 410 -31.57 4.69 -22.32
CA GLY A 410 -32.97 4.45 -22.69
C GLY A 410 -33.95 5.53 -22.19
N ASN A 411 -33.66 6.19 -21.07
CA ASN A 411 -34.51 7.25 -20.50
C ASN A 411 -34.22 8.66 -21.03
N GLN A 412 -33.15 8.86 -21.81
CA GLN A 412 -32.86 10.14 -22.47
C GLN A 412 -33.40 10.21 -23.92
N GLY A 413 -34.04 9.13 -24.39
CA GLY A 413 -34.61 9.01 -25.73
C GLY A 413 -36.15 8.99 -25.79
N CYS A 414 -36.84 9.36 -24.70
CA CYS A 414 -38.30 9.49 -24.65
C CYS A 414 -38.72 10.95 -24.43
#